data_AF-A0A7W0NS78-F1
#
_entry.id   AF-A0A7W0NS78-F1
#
_cell.length_a   1.000
_cell.length_b   1.000
_cell.length_c   1.000
_cell.angle_alpha   90.00
_cell.angle_beta   90.00
_cell.angle_gamma   90.00
#
_symmetry.space_group_name_H-M   'P 1'
#
loop_
_entity.id
_entity.type
_entity.pdbx_description
1 polymer ?
#
loop_
_entity_poly.entity_id
_entity_poly.type
_entity_poly.pdbx_seq_one_letter_code
_entity_poly.pdbx_strand_id
1 'polypeptide(L)'
;MTADPNWPYPPDEMQAHKIAFAAAYLRFPGDASAAAFSIERHPGRAYWICQNWAMDDSVLALMGKSLEEVGDRAAVPTKEQFAAQIWKDAMEVRGTNRLEYYELFAKIMGFVAKPADTVVNNNIVSVNRVIMMPHAKSMDDWEIGLKAQQARLINASTVN
;
A
#
# COMPACT_ATOMS: atom_id res chain seq x y z
N MET A 1 -27.94 -7.59 -28.79
CA MET A 1 -28.61 -7.96 -27.52
C MET A 1 -29.21 -9.34 -27.70
N THR A 2 -28.40 -10.39 -27.57
CA THR A 2 -28.90 -11.76 -27.52
C THR A 2 -29.31 -12.02 -26.08
N ALA A 3 -30.61 -12.22 -25.86
CA ALA A 3 -31.11 -12.68 -24.57
C ALA A 3 -30.42 -14.01 -24.26
N ASP A 4 -29.72 -14.08 -23.14
CA ASP A 4 -29.07 -15.31 -22.74
C ASP A 4 -30.16 -16.29 -22.29
N PRO A 5 -30.38 -17.43 -22.98
CA PRO A 5 -31.52 -18.30 -22.75
C PRO A 5 -31.58 -18.89 -21.33
N ASN A 6 -30.49 -18.77 -20.58
CA ASN A 6 -30.32 -19.39 -19.28
C ASN A 6 -30.69 -18.45 -18.12
N TRP A 7 -30.91 -17.16 -18.36
CA TRP A 7 -31.17 -16.21 -17.27
C TRP A 7 -32.60 -16.35 -16.73
N PRO A 8 -32.81 -16.34 -15.39
CA PRO A 8 -34.13 -16.61 -14.79
C PRO A 8 -35.14 -15.44 -14.91
N TYR A 9 -34.80 -14.40 -15.67
CA TYR A 9 -35.63 -13.22 -15.89
C TYR A 9 -35.93 -13.03 -17.36
N PRO A 10 -37.08 -12.43 -17.69
CA PRO A 10 -37.38 -12.07 -19.07
C PRO A 10 -36.34 -11.06 -19.63
N PRO A 11 -36.18 -10.99 -20.96
CA PRO A 11 -35.08 -10.25 -21.60
C PRO A 11 -35.04 -8.75 -21.30
N ASP A 12 -36.20 -8.17 -20.99
CA ASP A 12 -36.43 -6.78 -20.60
C ASP A 12 -35.88 -6.46 -19.20
N GLU A 13 -36.04 -7.37 -18.25
CA GLU A 13 -35.56 -7.22 -16.86
C GLU A 13 -34.13 -7.73 -16.66
N MET A 14 -33.65 -8.59 -17.56
CA MET A 14 -32.34 -9.24 -17.48
C MET A 14 -31.19 -8.25 -17.30
N GLN A 15 -31.14 -7.18 -18.10
CA GLN A 15 -30.03 -6.20 -18.00
C GLN A 15 -30.06 -5.43 -16.68
N ALA A 16 -31.24 -5.04 -16.20
CA ALA A 16 -31.38 -4.31 -14.95
C ALA A 16 -30.89 -5.16 -13.76
N HIS A 17 -31.24 -6.45 -13.74
CA HIS A 17 -30.79 -7.37 -12.70
C HIS A 17 -29.29 -7.65 -12.75
N LYS A 18 -28.68 -7.74 -13.94
CA LYS A 18 -27.23 -7.89 -14.09
C LYS A 18 -26.46 -6.67 -13.60
N ILE A 19 -26.95 -5.46 -13.89
CA ILE A 19 -26.38 -4.20 -13.38
C ILE A 19 -26.51 -4.12 -11.86
N ALA A 20 -27.70 -4.45 -11.33
CA ALA A 20 -27.93 -4.46 -9.88
C ALA A 20 -27.00 -5.46 -9.18
N PHE A 21 -26.82 -6.65 -9.75
CA PHE A 21 -25.93 -7.69 -9.21
C PHE A 21 -24.47 -7.27 -9.21
N ALA A 22 -23.96 -6.72 -10.32
CA ALA A 22 -22.61 -6.18 -10.38
C ALA A 22 -22.38 -5.10 -9.29
N ALA A 23 -23.35 -4.19 -9.10
CA ALA A 23 -23.27 -3.15 -8.07
C ALA A 23 -23.31 -3.71 -6.64
N ALA A 24 -24.12 -4.75 -6.38
CA ALA A 24 -24.18 -5.38 -5.06
C ALA A 24 -22.94 -6.22 -4.75
N TYR A 25 -22.37 -6.89 -5.76
CA TYR A 25 -21.14 -7.66 -5.60
C TYR A 25 -19.96 -6.77 -5.21
N LEU A 26 -19.87 -5.56 -5.77
CA LEU A 26 -18.87 -4.57 -5.35
C LEU A 26 -19.03 -4.14 -3.88
N ARG A 27 -20.24 -4.18 -3.32
CA ARG A 27 -20.48 -3.87 -1.91
C ARG A 27 -20.04 -5.00 -0.97
N PHE A 28 -20.07 -6.24 -1.46
CA PHE A 28 -19.72 -7.45 -0.70
C PHE A 28 -18.65 -8.25 -1.45
N PRO A 29 -17.40 -7.76 -1.48
CA PRO A 29 -16.34 -8.45 -2.20
C PRO A 29 -16.13 -9.85 -1.60
N GLY A 30 -16.24 -10.88 -2.44
CA GLY A 30 -16.06 -12.27 -2.05
C GLY A 30 -17.31 -13.02 -1.59
N ASP A 31 -18.47 -12.35 -1.45
CA ASP A 31 -19.74 -13.00 -1.07
C ASP A 31 -20.84 -12.78 -2.13
N ALA A 32 -20.83 -13.64 -3.15
CA ALA A 32 -21.85 -13.66 -4.20
C ALA A 32 -23.26 -13.97 -3.67
N SER A 33 -23.35 -14.69 -2.54
CA SER A 33 -24.63 -15.08 -1.96
C SER A 33 -25.31 -13.87 -1.31
N ALA A 34 -24.58 -13.12 -0.49
CA ALA A 34 -25.05 -11.87 0.10
C ALA A 34 -25.47 -10.84 -0.98
N ALA A 35 -24.67 -10.74 -2.06
CA ALA A 35 -25.00 -9.88 -3.19
C ALA A 35 -26.32 -10.30 -3.87
N ALA A 36 -26.49 -11.60 -4.18
CA ALA A 36 -27.69 -12.12 -4.84
C ALA A 36 -28.95 -11.95 -3.98
N PHE A 37 -28.89 -12.28 -2.68
CA PHE A 37 -30.01 -12.16 -1.75
C PHE A 37 -30.38 -10.70 -1.44
N SER A 38 -29.47 -9.76 -1.67
CA SER A 38 -29.77 -8.33 -1.50
C SER A 38 -30.67 -7.75 -2.60
N ILE A 39 -30.70 -8.40 -3.77
CA ILE A 39 -31.45 -7.94 -4.95
C ILE A 39 -32.69 -8.79 -5.18
N GLU A 40 -32.58 -10.10 -4.96
CA GLU A 40 -33.62 -11.05 -5.30
C GLU A 40 -34.25 -11.67 -4.04
N ARG A 41 -35.57 -11.54 -3.95
CA ARG A 41 -36.36 -12.06 -2.82
C ARG A 41 -36.65 -13.55 -2.98
N HIS A 42 -36.66 -14.06 -4.22
CA HIS A 42 -36.90 -15.46 -4.50
C HIS A 42 -35.62 -16.29 -4.31
N PRO A 43 -35.55 -17.19 -3.30
CA PRO A 43 -34.31 -17.86 -2.94
C PRO A 43 -33.74 -18.70 -4.07
N GLY A 44 -34.59 -19.41 -4.83
CA GLY A 44 -34.13 -20.23 -5.96
C GLY A 44 -33.47 -19.42 -7.09
N ARG A 45 -33.89 -18.17 -7.31
CA ARG A 45 -33.30 -17.31 -8.34
C ARG A 45 -32.01 -16.68 -7.83
N ALA A 46 -31.98 -16.26 -6.57
CA ALA A 46 -30.76 -15.77 -5.92
C ALA A 46 -29.64 -16.84 -5.94
N TYR A 47 -29.96 -18.10 -5.62
CA TYR A 47 -29.01 -19.21 -5.73
C TYR A 47 -28.52 -19.43 -7.16
N TRP A 48 -29.43 -19.39 -8.13
CA TRP A 48 -29.07 -19.55 -9.54
C TRP A 48 -28.11 -18.45 -10.00
N ILE A 49 -28.38 -17.18 -9.65
CA ILE A 49 -27.50 -16.06 -9.95
C ILE A 49 -26.14 -16.28 -9.30
N CYS A 50 -26.10 -16.65 -8.01
CA CYS A 50 -24.88 -16.92 -7.25
C CYS A 50 -24.01 -18.04 -7.86
N GLN A 51 -24.61 -19.01 -8.55
CA GLN A 51 -23.89 -20.11 -9.18
C GLN A 51 -23.42 -19.80 -10.60
N ASN A 52 -24.20 -19.02 -11.36
CA ASN A 52 -23.98 -18.84 -12.79
C ASN A 52 -23.40 -17.47 -13.18
N TRP A 53 -23.33 -16.49 -12.27
CA TRP A 53 -22.81 -15.15 -12.59
C TRP A 53 -21.36 -15.14 -13.11
N ALA A 54 -20.53 -16.08 -12.66
CA ALA A 54 -19.13 -16.19 -13.09
C ALA A 54 -18.98 -16.67 -14.54
N MET A 55 -20.03 -17.24 -15.13
CA MET A 55 -20.05 -17.68 -16.53
C MET A 55 -20.62 -16.60 -17.46
N ASP A 56 -21.08 -15.47 -16.92
CA ASP A 56 -21.74 -14.43 -17.68
C ASP A 56 -20.79 -13.26 -17.99
N ASP A 57 -20.30 -13.22 -19.23
CA ASP A 57 -19.39 -12.19 -19.73
C ASP A 57 -19.95 -10.77 -19.58
N SER A 58 -21.28 -10.61 -19.60
CA SER A 58 -21.90 -9.30 -19.46
C SER A 58 -21.85 -8.78 -18.02
N VAL A 59 -21.98 -9.67 -17.03
CA VAL A 59 -21.83 -9.32 -15.61
C VAL A 59 -20.36 -9.02 -15.31
N LEU A 60 -19.44 -9.84 -15.81
CA LEU A 60 -18.00 -9.61 -15.65
C LEU A 60 -17.54 -8.29 -16.29
N ALA A 61 -18.03 -7.95 -17.50
CA ALA A 61 -17.72 -6.68 -18.14
C ALA A 61 -18.29 -5.48 -17.35
N LEU A 62 -19.48 -5.60 -16.75
CA LEU A 62 -20.06 -4.56 -15.89
C LEU A 62 -19.30 -4.41 -14.58
N MET A 63 -18.82 -5.51 -14.00
CA MET A 63 -17.96 -5.49 -12.82
C MET A 63 -16.59 -4.87 -13.12
N GLY A 64 -15.99 -5.18 -14.28
CA GLY A 64 -14.74 -4.56 -14.73
C GLY A 64 -14.88 -3.06 -14.91
N LYS A 65 -15.93 -2.61 -15.62
CA LYS A 65 -16.21 -1.17 -15.78
C LYS A 65 -16.47 -0.46 -14.47
N SER A 66 -17.26 -1.07 -13.59
CA SER A 66 -17.54 -0.46 -12.29
C SER A 66 -16.30 -0.47 -11.38
N LEU A 67 -15.40 -1.44 -11.51
CA LEU A 67 -14.10 -1.43 -10.83
C LEU A 67 -13.16 -0.35 -11.39
N GLU A 68 -13.17 -0.10 -12.70
CA GLU A 68 -12.39 0.99 -13.33
C GLU A 68 -12.92 2.37 -12.93
N GLU A 69 -14.25 2.56 -12.90
CA GLU A 69 -14.89 3.82 -12.48
C GLU A 69 -14.72 4.09 -10.98
N VAL A 70 -14.71 3.04 -10.16
CA VAL A 70 -14.52 3.11 -8.70
C VAL A 70 -13.04 3.03 -8.29
N GLY A 71 -12.17 2.80 -9.27
CA GLY A 71 -10.79 2.32 -9.19
C GLY A 71 -9.77 3.19 -8.46
N ASP A 72 -10.18 4.25 -7.77
CA ASP A 72 -9.24 5.07 -7.00
C ASP A 72 -9.67 5.31 -5.54
N ARG A 73 -10.90 4.93 -5.13
CA ARG A 73 -11.38 5.21 -3.76
C ARG A 73 -12.16 4.12 -3.03
N ALA A 74 -12.87 3.21 -3.70
CA ALA A 74 -13.61 2.16 -2.98
C ALA A 74 -12.93 0.79 -2.93
N ALA A 75 -11.83 0.61 -3.67
CA ALA A 75 -10.94 -0.55 -3.49
C ALA A 75 -10.10 -0.46 -2.21
N VAL A 76 -10.03 0.72 -1.58
CA VAL A 76 -9.39 0.88 -0.27
C VAL A 76 -10.40 0.46 0.78
N PRO A 77 -10.16 -0.63 1.55
CA PRO A 77 -11.07 -1.02 2.62
C PRO A 77 -11.27 0.16 3.57
N THR A 78 -12.50 0.34 4.06
CA THR A 78 -12.73 1.38 5.08
C THR A 78 -11.84 1.10 6.28
N LYS A 79 -11.49 2.15 7.03
CA LYS A 79 -10.64 2.04 8.22
C LYS A 79 -11.08 0.90 9.16
N GLU A 80 -12.39 0.72 9.28
CA GLU A 80 -13.04 -0.31 10.09
C GLU A 80 -12.91 -1.71 9.47
N GLN A 81 -13.13 -1.85 8.15
CA GLN A 81 -12.96 -3.13 7.45
C GLN A 81 -11.51 -3.59 7.48
N PHE A 82 -10.56 -2.67 7.31
CA PHE A 82 -9.14 -2.96 7.39
C PHE A 82 -8.72 -3.37 8.81
N ALA A 83 -9.22 -2.66 9.83
CA ALA A 83 -8.98 -3.03 11.23
C ALA A 83 -9.57 -4.41 11.57
N ALA A 84 -10.78 -4.72 11.08
CA ALA A 84 -11.42 -6.02 11.29
C ALA A 84 -10.64 -7.17 10.64
N GLN A 85 -10.09 -6.95 9.44
CA GLN A 85 -9.25 -7.94 8.75
C GLN A 85 -7.95 -8.20 9.52
N ILE A 86 -7.25 -7.14 9.94
CA ILE A 86 -6.02 -7.25 10.73
C ILE A 86 -6.27 -7.99 12.05
N TRP A 87 -7.42 -7.75 12.68
CA TRP A 87 -7.80 -8.46 13.90
C TRP A 87 -7.99 -9.97 13.66
N LYS A 88 -8.64 -10.36 12.56
CA LYS A 88 -8.80 -11.77 12.18
C LYS A 88 -7.44 -12.42 11.92
N ASP A 89 -6.59 -11.76 11.14
CA ASP A 89 -5.25 -12.25 10.82
C ASP A 89 -4.39 -12.38 12.11
N ALA A 90 -4.54 -11.45 13.06
CA ALA A 90 -3.90 -11.52 14.38
C ALA A 90 -4.36 -12.72 15.21
N MET A 91 -5.60 -13.21 15.05
CA MET A 91 -6.11 -14.37 15.78
C MET A 91 -5.59 -15.70 15.20
N GLU A 92 -5.32 -15.75 13.89
CA GLU A 92 -4.84 -16.95 13.20
C GLU A 92 -3.32 -17.16 13.34
N VAL A 93 -2.55 -16.07 13.38
CA VAL A 93 -1.09 -16.13 13.48
C VAL A 93 -0.63 -16.41 14.91
N ARG A 94 0.35 -17.31 15.08
CA ARG A 94 0.98 -17.62 16.38
C ARG A 94 2.39 -17.02 16.47
N GLY A 95 2.81 -16.64 17.68
CA GLY A 95 4.15 -16.13 17.94
C GLY A 95 4.27 -14.60 17.85
N THR A 96 5.49 -14.10 17.62
CA THR A 96 5.84 -12.66 17.62
C THR A 96 5.07 -11.85 16.59
N ASN A 97 4.77 -12.42 15.43
CA ASN A 97 3.99 -11.75 14.37
C ASN A 97 2.60 -11.32 14.85
N ARG A 98 2.01 -12.04 15.82
CA ARG A 98 0.71 -11.69 16.41
C ARG A 98 0.74 -10.34 17.14
N LEU A 99 1.85 -10.02 17.81
CA LEU A 99 2.03 -8.73 18.47
C LEU A 99 2.11 -7.59 17.46
N GLU A 100 2.76 -7.81 16.32
CA GLU A 100 2.87 -6.81 15.25
C GLU A 100 1.49 -6.49 14.64
N TYR A 101 0.64 -7.50 14.44
CA TYR A 101 -0.74 -7.28 13.98
C TYR A 101 -1.58 -6.53 15.03
N TYR A 102 -1.42 -6.83 16.32
CA TYR A 102 -2.10 -6.08 17.38
C TYR A 102 -1.63 -4.62 17.47
N GLU A 103 -0.34 -4.37 17.28
CA GLU A 103 0.21 -3.01 17.25
C GLU A 103 -0.33 -2.23 16.04
N LEU A 104 -0.43 -2.88 14.88
CA LEU A 104 -1.00 -2.28 13.66
C LEU A 104 -2.48 -1.96 13.86
N PHE A 105 -3.25 -2.88 14.44
CA PHE A 105 -4.65 -2.64 14.81
C PHE A 105 -4.80 -1.44 15.76
N ALA A 106 -3.96 -1.38 16.80
CA ALA A 106 -3.98 -0.32 17.79
C ALA A 106 -3.60 1.05 17.19
N LYS A 107 -2.67 1.08 16.24
CA LYS A 107 -2.29 2.30 15.48
C LYS A 107 -3.43 2.78 14.59
N ILE A 108 -4.13 1.86 13.91
CA ILE A 108 -5.27 2.21 13.06
C ILE A 108 -6.41 2.76 13.91
N MET A 109 -6.79 2.07 14.99
CA MET A 109 -7.88 2.50 15.86
C MET A 109 -7.55 3.74 16.72
N GLY A 110 -6.28 4.16 16.77
CA GLY A 110 -5.84 5.34 17.50
C GLY A 110 -5.62 5.11 19.00
N PHE A 111 -5.49 3.85 19.43
CA PHE A 111 -5.16 3.50 20.82
C PHE A 111 -3.72 3.86 21.18
N VAL A 112 -2.82 3.85 20.20
CA VAL A 112 -1.44 4.33 20.37
C VAL A 112 -1.41 5.77 19.89
N ALA A 113 -1.27 6.71 20.83
CA ALA A 113 -0.95 8.09 20.49
C ALA A 113 0.38 8.08 19.73
N LYS A 114 0.36 8.46 18.45
CA LYS A 114 1.61 8.74 17.73
C LYS A 114 2.41 9.69 18.62
N PRO A 115 3.69 9.42 18.94
CA PRO A 115 4.52 10.46 19.53
C PRO A 115 4.39 11.66 18.61
N ALA A 116 3.94 12.79 19.18
CA ALA A 116 3.77 14.03 18.43
C ALA A 116 5.01 14.24 17.58
N ASP A 117 4.83 14.52 16.29
CA ASP A 117 5.93 14.74 15.35
C ASP A 117 6.98 15.63 16.03
N THR A 118 8.05 15.00 16.51
CA THR A 118 9.25 15.74 16.84
C THR A 118 9.65 16.33 15.51
N VAL A 119 9.46 17.65 15.37
CA VAL A 119 10.01 18.44 14.28
C VAL A 119 11.51 18.18 14.33
N VAL A 120 11.97 17.15 13.62
CA VAL A 120 13.37 16.91 13.38
C VAL A 120 13.75 18.04 12.43
N ASN A 121 14.17 19.14 13.03
CA ASN A 121 14.81 20.23 12.33
C ASN A 121 16.14 19.66 11.83
N ASN A 122 16.09 18.97 10.68
CA ASN A 122 17.23 18.55 9.89
C ASN A 122 17.88 19.81 9.27
N ASN A 123 18.30 20.73 10.13
CA ASN A 123 19.25 21.76 9.77
C ASN A 123 20.63 21.11 9.76
N ILE A 124 20.83 20.19 8.80
CA ILE A 124 22.17 19.72 8.45
C ILE A 124 22.81 20.91 7.75
N VAL A 125 23.36 21.81 8.55
CA VAL A 125 24.33 22.79 8.08
C VAL A 125 25.55 21.97 7.69
N SER A 126 25.60 21.54 6.44
CA SER A 126 26.80 20.98 5.84
C SER A 126 27.84 22.10 5.82
N VAL A 127 28.59 22.24 6.91
CA VAL A 127 29.79 23.06 6.93
C VAL A 127 30.80 22.31 6.05
N ASN A 128 30.75 22.53 4.75
CA ASN A 128 31.80 22.13 3.84
C ASN A 128 33.07 22.87 4.27
N ARG A 129 33.87 22.23 5.13
CA ARG A 129 35.21 22.69 5.47
C ARG A 129 36.10 22.39 4.27
N VAL A 130 36.19 23.33 3.35
CA VAL A 130 37.18 23.29 2.28
C VAL A 130 38.54 23.52 2.94
N ILE A 131 39.36 22.46 3.04
CA ILE A 131 40.75 22.58 3.43
C ILE A 131 41.47 23.19 2.22
N MET A 132 41.71 24.50 2.24
CA MET A 132 42.52 25.14 1.21
C MET A 132 43.98 24.74 1.43
N MET A 133 44.45 23.84 0.59
CA MET A 133 45.87 23.48 0.55
C MET A 133 46.62 24.62 -0.15
N PRO A 134 47.58 25.30 0.49
CA PRO A 134 48.32 26.39 -0.15
C PRO A 134 49.11 25.83 -1.33
N HIS A 135 48.79 26.28 -2.54
CA HIS A 135 49.54 25.91 -3.74
C HIS A 135 50.95 26.50 -3.68
N ALA A 136 51.96 25.65 -3.87
CA ALA A 136 53.32 26.10 -4.11
C ALA A 136 53.39 26.89 -5.41
N LYS A 137 54.10 28.02 -5.42
CA LYS A 137 54.21 28.91 -6.59
C LYS A 137 55.10 28.35 -7.70
N SER A 138 55.98 27.41 -7.37
CA SER A 138 56.89 26.73 -8.29
C SER A 138 57.21 25.30 -7.82
N MET A 139 57.75 24.45 -8.71
CA MET A 139 58.20 23.09 -8.34
C MET A 139 59.33 23.12 -7.31
N ASP A 140 60.25 24.08 -7.40
CA ASP A 140 61.37 24.22 -6.47
C ASP A 140 60.88 24.57 -5.05
N ASP A 141 59.89 25.47 -4.94
CA ASP A 141 59.27 25.81 -3.65
C ASP A 141 58.58 24.60 -3.00
N TRP A 142 57.99 23.74 -3.82
CA TRP A 142 57.35 22.51 -3.36
C TRP A 142 58.37 21.52 -2.82
N GLU A 143 59.49 21.31 -3.52
CA GLU A 143 60.56 20.41 -3.07
C GLU A 143 61.22 20.88 -1.77
N ILE A 144 61.44 22.19 -1.64
CA ILE A 144 62.00 22.78 -0.41
C ILE A 144 61.04 22.58 0.76
N GLY A 145 59.74 22.84 0.55
CA GLY A 145 58.70 22.62 1.56
C GLY A 145 58.56 21.16 1.99
N LEU A 146 58.63 20.24 1.03
CA LEU A 146 58.55 18.80 1.27
C LEU A 146 59.73 18.30 2.11
N LYS A 147 60.96 18.70 1.75
CA LYS A 147 62.17 18.35 2.51
C LYS A 147 62.11 18.89 3.94
N ALA A 148 61.63 20.12 4.13
CA ALA A 148 61.47 20.70 5.45
C ALA A 148 60.40 19.97 6.29
N GLN A 149 59.30 19.54 5.68
CA GLN A 149 58.26 18.78 6.36
C GLN A 149 58.75 17.38 6.75
N GLN A 150 59.45 16.70 5.85
CA GLN A 150 60.04 15.39 6.11
C GLN A 150 61.06 15.44 7.25
N ALA A 151 61.92 16.47 7.30
CA ALA A 151 62.86 16.66 8.40
C ALA A 151 62.14 16.88 9.75
N ARG A 152 61.03 17.63 9.77
CA ARG A 152 60.23 17.81 11.01
C ARG A 152 59.60 16.50 11.48
N LEU A 153 59.09 15.68 10.56
CA LEU A 153 58.47 14.40 10.90
C LEU A 153 59.50 13.39 11.44
N ILE A 154 60.70 13.35 10.85
CA ILE A 154 61.80 12.50 11.32
C ILE A 154 62.24 12.95 12.73
N ASN A 155 62.42 14.25 12.95
CA ASN A 155 62.77 14.78 14.27
C ASN A 155 61.66 14.56 15.31
N ALA A 156 60.38 14.66 14.93
CA ALA A 156 59.27 14.36 15.83
C ALA A 156 59.17 12.86 16.17
N SER A 157 59.57 11.98 15.26
CA SER A 157 59.56 10.52 15.47
C SER A 157 60.72 10.00 16.32
N THR A 158 61.77 10.80 16.52
CA THR A 158 62.99 10.43 17.25
C THR A 158 63.08 11.00 18.67
N VAL A 159 62.09 11.79 19.09
CA VAL A 159 61.98 12.38 20.44
C VAL A 159 60.93 11.63 21.29
N ASN A 160 60.79 10.33 21.07
CA ASN A 160 60.06 9.41 21.96
C ASN A 160 60.98 8.29 22.45
#